data_AF-A0A318EPX4-F1
#
_entry.id   AF-A0A318EPX4-F1
#
_cell.length_a   1.000
_cell.length_b   1.000
_cell.length_c   1.000
_cell.angle_alpha   90.00
_cell.angle_beta   90.00
_cell.angle_gamma   90.00
#
_symmetry.space_group_name_H-M   'P 1'
#
loop_
_entity.id
_entity.type
_entity.pdbx_description
1 polymer ?
#
loop_
_entity_poly.entity_id
_entity_poly.type
_entity_poly.pdbx_seq_one_letter_code
_entity_poly.pdbx_strand_id
1 'polypeptide(L)'
;MDEGIITFETLEEVVKYLHYGDDLVLFNFFKGKELLPEEGYENNRLNTGCYDTKAIFVENVLSFNDASTVDFIYLNTRDINTFIEYRNLATSHLEDRNLFEAAKRWNTLAFRE
;
A
#
# COMPACT_ATOMS: atom_id res chain seq x y z
N MET A 1 -6.91 26.82 -0.40
CA MET A 1 -6.47 25.54 -0.97
C MET A 1 -7.23 24.51 -0.18
N ASP A 2 -8.13 23.77 -0.82
CA ASP A 2 -8.82 22.68 -0.15
C ASP A 2 -7.76 21.63 0.20
N GLU A 3 -7.59 21.36 1.49
CA GLU A 3 -6.61 20.39 1.97
C GLU A 3 -7.02 19.01 1.45
N GLY A 4 -6.23 18.48 0.50
CA GLY A 4 -6.44 17.14 -0.03
C GLY A 4 -6.23 16.11 1.08
N ILE A 5 -7.25 15.27 1.30
CA ILE A 5 -7.15 14.14 2.23
C ILE A 5 -6.34 13.04 1.53
N ILE A 6 -5.24 12.62 2.15
CA ILE A 6 -4.45 11.47 1.72
C ILE A 6 -4.76 10.31 2.67
N THR A 7 -5.27 9.21 2.14
CA THR A 7 -5.48 7.96 2.89
C THR A 7 -4.28 7.04 2.65
N PHE A 8 -3.72 6.50 3.74
CA PHE A 8 -2.68 5.48 3.68
C PHE A 8 -3.28 4.13 4.03
N GLU A 9 -2.98 3.11 3.23
CA GLU A 9 -3.46 1.75 3.43
C GLU A 9 -2.27 0.79 3.46
N THR A 10 -2.44 -0.37 4.09
CA THR A 10 -1.41 -1.41 4.02
C THR A 10 -1.35 -1.99 2.62
N LEU A 11 -0.22 -2.62 2.27
CA LEU A 11 -0.02 -3.18 0.93
C LEU A 11 -1.09 -4.22 0.56
N GLU A 12 -1.56 -4.96 1.56
CA GLU A 12 -2.66 -5.92 1.45
C GLU A 12 -3.99 -5.27 1.05
N GLU A 13 -4.25 -4.07 1.55
CA GLU A 13 -5.50 -3.34 1.34
C GLU A 13 -5.47 -2.50 0.05
N VAL A 14 -4.29 -2.08 -0.41
CA VAL A 14 -4.09 -1.31 -1.65
C VAL A 14 -4.76 -1.98 -2.87
N VAL A 15 -4.84 -3.31 -2.88
CA VAL A 15 -5.43 -4.09 -3.97
C VAL A 15 -6.91 -3.76 -4.24
N LYS A 16 -7.63 -3.28 -3.22
CA LYS A 16 -9.03 -2.85 -3.30
C LYS A 16 -9.20 -1.49 -3.96
N TYR A 17 -8.10 -0.78 -4.20
CA TYR A 17 -8.08 0.58 -4.70
C TYR A 17 -7.44 0.71 -6.09
N LEU A 18 -7.08 -0.41 -6.73
CA LEU A 18 -6.41 -0.42 -8.04
C LEU A 18 -7.24 0.21 -9.17
N HIS A 19 -8.56 0.37 -9.00
CA HIS A 19 -9.39 1.08 -9.98
C HIS A 19 -9.15 2.61 -9.99
N TYR A 20 -8.57 3.18 -8.94
CA TYR A 20 -8.34 4.62 -8.83
C TYR A 20 -7.09 5.13 -9.55
N GLY A 21 -6.09 4.29 -9.80
CA GLY A 21 -4.81 4.73 -10.36
C GLY A 21 -3.96 3.60 -10.93
N ASP A 22 -3.03 3.96 -11.81
CA ASP A 22 -2.13 3.01 -12.48
C ASP A 22 -0.77 2.90 -11.78
N ASP A 23 -0.57 3.59 -10.65
CA ASP A 23 0.68 3.63 -9.91
C ASP A 23 0.48 3.30 -8.42
N LEU A 24 1.42 2.53 -7.87
CA LEU A 24 1.60 2.27 -6.44
C LEU A 24 2.59 3.29 -5.88
N VAL A 25 2.11 4.20 -5.03
CA VAL A 25 2.94 5.22 -4.38
C VAL A 25 3.35 4.74 -2.99
N LEU A 26 4.65 4.59 -2.78
CA LEU A 26 5.23 4.20 -1.49
C LEU A 26 5.64 5.45 -0.71
N PHE A 27 5.07 5.61 0.47
CA PHE A 27 5.40 6.69 1.39
C PHE A 27 6.28 6.19 2.51
N ASN A 28 7.24 7.03 2.91
CA ASN A 28 8.08 6.77 4.07
C ASN A 28 7.96 7.90 5.08
N PHE A 29 8.13 7.55 6.34
CA PHE A 29 7.95 8.42 7.49
C PHE A 29 9.18 8.27 8.39
N PHE A 30 9.77 9.39 8.81
CA PHE A 30 10.77 9.33 9.86
C PHE A 30 10.10 9.26 11.22
N LYS A 31 10.61 8.37 12.09
CA LYS A 31 10.22 8.38 13.50
C LYS A 31 10.69 9.70 14.10
N GLY A 32 9.73 10.51 14.58
CA GLY A 32 10.05 11.75 15.27
C GLY A 32 10.89 11.45 16.51
N LYS A 33 11.91 12.26 16.78
CA LYS A 33 12.66 12.18 18.04
C LYS A 33 11.70 12.53 19.18
N GLU A 34 11.65 11.68 20.21
CA GLU A 34 10.79 11.80 21.39
C GLU A 34 10.93 13.17 22.05
N LEU A 35 9.92 14.01 21.91
CA LEU A 35 9.57 15.07 22.87
C LEU A 35 8.05 15.02 23.00
N LEU A 36 7.55 13.95 23.64
CA LEU A 36 6.21 13.96 24.18
C LEU A 36 6.18 14.94 25.37
N PRO A 37 5.20 15.85 25.46
CA PRO A 37 4.98 16.62 26.68
C PRO A 37 4.71 15.64 27.84
N GLU A 38 5.36 15.85 28.99
CA GLU A 38 5.21 14.97 30.16
C GLU A 38 3.77 14.91 30.71
N GLU A 39 2.94 15.91 30.40
CA GLU A 39 1.55 16.01 30.87
C GLU A 39 0.56 15.61 29.75
N GLY A 40 -0.23 14.54 29.99
CA GLY A 40 -1.44 14.22 29.22
C GLY A 40 -1.38 12.97 28.32
N TYR A 41 -0.24 12.28 28.23
CA TYR A 41 -0.14 11.04 27.45
C TYR A 41 -0.49 9.80 28.30
N GLU A 42 -1.79 9.51 28.44
CA GLU A 42 -2.21 8.20 28.93
C GLU A 42 -1.89 7.12 27.88
N ASN A 43 -1.14 6.12 28.31
CA ASN A 43 -0.60 5.05 27.48
C ASN A 43 -1.72 4.09 27.03
N ASN A 44 -2.46 4.50 26.01
CA ASN A 44 -3.44 3.65 25.34
C ASN A 44 -2.69 2.68 24.41
N ARG A 45 -2.55 1.43 24.85
CA ARG A 45 -1.80 0.30 24.27
C ARG A 45 -2.12 -0.07 22.80
N LEU A 46 -2.72 0.82 22.02
CA LEU A 46 -3.21 0.63 20.65
C LEU A 46 -2.41 1.40 19.58
N ASN A 47 -1.48 2.30 19.94
CA ASN A 47 -0.67 3.02 18.94
C ASN A 47 0.74 3.31 19.46
N THR A 48 1.69 2.40 19.23
CA THR A 48 3.09 2.59 19.62
C THR A 48 3.89 3.23 18.48
N GLY A 49 3.76 4.54 18.33
CA GLY A 49 4.65 5.36 17.51
C GLY A 49 4.11 6.78 17.30
N CYS A 50 4.84 7.80 17.73
CA CYS A 50 4.61 9.17 17.28
C CYS A 50 5.45 9.39 16.01
N TYR A 51 4.79 9.54 14.87
CA TYR A 51 5.41 9.77 13.58
C TYR A 51 5.33 11.26 13.23
N ASP A 52 6.42 11.83 12.72
CA ASP A 52 6.38 13.20 12.21
C ASP A 52 5.72 13.18 10.82
N THR A 53 4.41 13.40 10.79
CA THR A 53 3.63 13.47 9.56
C THR A 53 3.97 14.70 8.71
N LYS A 54 4.76 15.65 9.22
CA LYS A 54 5.33 16.75 8.40
C LYS A 54 6.57 16.30 7.63
N ALA A 55 7.11 15.12 7.92
CA ALA A 55 8.25 14.52 7.25
C ALA A 55 7.86 13.33 6.35
N ILE A 56 6.64 13.35 5.79
CA ILE A 56 6.20 12.38 4.78
C ILE A 56 6.84 12.75 3.45
N PHE A 57 7.49 11.77 2.82
CA PHE A 57 7.95 11.90 1.44
C PHE A 57 7.62 10.64 0.65
N VAL A 58 7.48 10.82 -0.66
CA VAL A 58 7.36 9.71 -1.60
C VAL A 58 8.74 9.07 -1.70
N GLU A 59 8.86 7.84 -1.22
CA GLU A 59 10.09 7.07 -1.34
C GLU A 59 10.22 6.49 -2.75
N ASN A 60 9.12 5.98 -3.29
CA ASN A 60 9.10 5.39 -4.62
C ASN A 60 7.71 5.42 -5.25
N VAL A 61 7.66 5.35 -6.58
CA VAL A 61 6.43 5.19 -7.36
C VAL A 61 6.65 4.03 -8.33
N LEU A 62 5.85 2.98 -8.18
CA LEU A 62 5.91 1.78 -9.01
C LEU A 62 4.69 1.74 -9.93
N SER A 63 4.89 1.63 -11.24
CA SER A 63 3.79 1.64 -12.20
C SER A 63 3.26 0.24 -12.48
N PHE A 64 1.94 0.05 -12.51
CA PHE A 64 1.32 -1.21 -12.92
C PHE A 64 1.41 -1.46 -14.44
N ASN A 65 1.92 -0.50 -15.22
CA ASN A 65 2.39 -0.79 -16.58
C ASN A 65 3.58 -1.75 -16.58
N ASP A 66 4.33 -1.83 -15.48
CA ASP A 66 5.35 -2.86 -15.25
C ASP A 66 4.77 -3.97 -14.36
N ALA A 67 4.74 -5.19 -14.91
CA ALA A 67 4.31 -6.38 -14.17
C ALA A 67 5.16 -6.65 -12.91
N SER A 68 6.40 -6.14 -12.85
CA SER A 68 7.26 -6.24 -11.68
C SER A 68 6.69 -5.54 -10.44
N THR A 69 5.77 -4.58 -10.61
CA THR A 69 5.04 -3.96 -9.50
C THR A 69 4.20 -4.98 -8.73
N VAL A 70 3.63 -5.97 -9.44
CA VAL A 70 2.90 -7.06 -8.79
C VAL A 70 3.84 -8.01 -8.05
N ASP A 71 5.04 -8.24 -8.58
CA ASP A 71 6.09 -8.99 -7.88
C ASP A 71 6.48 -8.30 -6.57
N PHE A 72 6.62 -6.97 -6.59
CA PHE A 72 6.88 -6.20 -5.38
C PHE A 72 5.78 -6.41 -4.34
N ILE A 73 4.50 -6.33 -4.72
CA ILE A 73 3.39 -6.54 -3.79
C ILE A 73 3.43 -7.95 -3.20
N TYR A 74 3.61 -8.98 -4.05
CA TYR A 74 3.68 -10.36 -3.61
C TYR A 74 4.86 -10.64 -2.66
N LEU A 75 6.03 -10.03 -2.90
CA LEU A 75 7.22 -10.23 -2.07
C LEU A 75 7.16 -9.48 -0.73
N ASN A 76 6.35 -8.42 -0.63
CA ASN A 76 6.27 -7.55 0.55
C ASN A 76 4.95 -7.66 1.31
N THR A 77 3.99 -8.45 0.83
CA THR A 77 2.76 -8.75 1.58
C THR A 77 3.08 -9.61 2.79
N ARG A 78 2.48 -9.26 3.93
CA ARG A 78 2.63 -10.03 5.18
C ARG A 78 1.72 -11.25 5.21
N ASP A 79 0.60 -11.19 4.50
CA ASP A 79 -0.37 -12.28 4.41
C ASP A 79 -0.66 -12.66 2.96
N ILE A 80 -0.01 -13.74 2.52
CA ILE A 80 -0.17 -14.29 1.17
C ILE A 80 -1.61 -14.75 0.92
N ASN A 81 -2.34 -15.20 1.95
CA ASN A 81 -3.74 -15.61 1.75
C ASN A 81 -4.60 -14.43 1.32
N THR A 82 -4.37 -13.25 1.91
CA THR A 82 -5.05 -12.02 1.51
C THR A 82 -4.74 -11.65 0.05
N PHE A 83 -3.50 -11.82 -0.40
CA PHE A 83 -3.11 -11.61 -1.81
C PHE A 83 -3.87 -12.55 -2.77
N ILE A 84 -4.03 -13.82 -2.37
CA ILE A 84 -4.75 -14.85 -3.15
C ILE A 84 -6.25 -14.58 -3.13
N GLU A 85 -6.83 -14.25 -1.98
CA GLU A 85 -8.26 -13.99 -1.81
C GLU A 85 -8.71 -12.83 -2.71
N TYR A 86 -7.95 -11.75 -2.76
CA TYR A 86 -8.27 -10.59 -3.59
C TYR A 86 -7.86 -10.72 -5.05
N ARG A 87 -7.32 -11.86 -5.48
CA ARG A 87 -6.89 -12.10 -6.87
C ARG A 87 -7.93 -11.65 -7.90
N ASN A 88 -9.17 -12.13 -7.79
CA ASN A 88 -10.20 -11.86 -8.80
C ASN A 88 -10.54 -10.36 -8.87
N LEU A 89 -10.55 -9.68 -7.72
CA LEU A 89 -10.81 -8.25 -7.63
C LEU A 89 -9.67 -7.45 -8.27
N ALA A 90 -8.43 -7.76 -7.87
CA ALA A 90 -7.23 -7.09 -8.37
C ALA A 90 -7.08 -7.27 -9.88
N THR A 91 -7.29 -8.48 -10.41
CA THR A 91 -7.20 -8.74 -11.84
C THR A 91 -8.28 -7.99 -12.62
N SER A 92 -9.52 -7.94 -12.12
CA SER A 92 -10.60 -7.19 -12.74
C SER A 92 -10.28 -5.69 -12.82
N HIS A 93 -9.80 -5.10 -11.74
CA HIS A 93 -9.44 -3.68 -11.72
C HIS A 93 -8.30 -3.34 -12.69
N LEU A 94 -7.28 -4.20 -12.76
CA LEU A 94 -6.17 -4.03 -13.71
C LEU A 94 -6.63 -4.20 -15.16
N GLU A 95 -7.51 -5.17 -15.44
CA GLU A 95 -8.08 -5.40 -16.78
C GLU A 95 -8.96 -4.24 -17.25
N ASP A 96 -9.82 -3.70 -16.36
CA ASP A 96 -10.67 -2.52 -16.65
C ASP A 96 -9.84 -1.29 -17.05
N ARG A 97 -8.59 -1.23 -16.59
CA ARG A 97 -7.61 -0.17 -16.87
C ARG A 97 -6.68 -0.49 -18.05
N ASN A 98 -6.85 -1.64 -18.71
CA ASN A 98 -5.97 -2.16 -19.77
C ASN A 98 -4.54 -2.54 -19.31
N LEU A 99 -4.34 -2.83 -18.01
CA LEU A 99 -3.07 -3.25 -17.41
C LEU A 99 -2.92 -4.78 -17.44
N PHE A 100 -3.07 -5.37 -18.63
CA PHE A 100 -3.21 -6.82 -18.81
C PHE A 100 -2.00 -7.64 -18.34
N GLU A 101 -0.77 -7.13 -18.50
CA GLU A 101 0.43 -7.84 -18.07
C GLU A 101 0.53 -7.92 -16.53
N ALA A 102 0.14 -6.85 -15.82
CA ALA A 102 0.03 -6.88 -14.37
C ALA A 102 -1.08 -7.84 -13.90
N ALA A 103 -2.26 -7.82 -14.54
CA ALA A 103 -3.34 -8.75 -14.24
C ALA A 103 -2.91 -10.22 -14.43
N LYS A 104 -2.23 -10.51 -15.54
CA LYS A 104 -1.67 -11.83 -15.82
C LYS A 104 -0.62 -12.24 -14.78
N ARG A 105 0.24 -11.30 -14.36
CA ARG A 105 1.25 -11.57 -13.33
C ARG A 105 0.62 -11.89 -11.99
N TRP A 106 -0.42 -11.16 -11.59
CA TRP A 106 -1.18 -11.41 -10.36
C TRP A 106 -1.76 -12.82 -10.35
N ASN A 107 -2.46 -13.18 -11.43
CA ASN A 107 -2.99 -14.53 -11.63
C ASN A 107 -1.88 -15.58 -11.49
N THR A 108 -0.74 -15.37 -12.15
CA THR A 108 0.38 -16.32 -12.12
C THR A 108 0.93 -16.54 -10.71
N LEU A 109 1.06 -15.49 -9.92
CA LEU A 109 1.58 -15.58 -8.55
C LEU A 109 0.57 -16.20 -7.59
N ALA A 110 -0.72 -15.87 -7.73
CA ALA A 110 -1.78 -16.41 -6.89
C ALA A 110 -2.06 -17.91 -7.13
N PHE A 111 -1.64 -18.47 -8.27
CA PHE A 111 -1.80 -19.89 -8.61
C PHE A 111 -0.55 -20.75 -8.40
N ARG A 112 0.58 -20.17 -7.96
CA ARG A 112 1.78 -20.95 -7.61
C ARG A 112 1.58 -21.60 -6.23
N GLU A 113 0.85 -22.70 -6.19
CA GLU A 113 0.94 -23.72 -5.13
C GLU A 113 1.85 -24.88 -5.58
#